data_AF-A0A7K9KVL9-F1
#
_entry.id   AF-A0A7K9KVL9-F1
#
_cell.length_a   1.000
_cell.length_b   1.000
_cell.length_c   1.000
_cell.angle_alpha   90.00
_cell.angle_beta   90.00
_cell.angle_gamma   90.00
#
_symmetry.space_group_name_H-M   'P 1'
#
loop_
_entity.id
_entity.type
_entity.pdbx_description
1 polymer ?
#
loop_
_entity_poly.entity_id
_entity_poly.type
_entity_poly.pdbx_seq_one_letter_code
_entity_poly.pdbx_strand_id
1 'polypeptide(L)'
;SCKVFYAKDPLKIVRAQGQYMFDEKGEKYLDCINNVAHVGHSHPYVIKAATKQMELLNTNSRFLHDNLVQYAQRLTATLPEKLSVCYFVNSGSEANDLALRLARQYRGHQDVVTLE
;
A
#
# COMPACT_ATOMS: atom_id res chain seq x y z
N SER A 1 4.36 -18.23 10.76
CA SER A 1 4.66 -17.99 12.19
C SER A 1 4.81 -16.50 12.41
N CYS A 2 4.16 -15.92 13.42
CA CYS A 2 4.35 -14.51 13.76
C CYS A 2 5.71 -14.38 14.48
N LYS A 3 6.67 -13.66 13.88
CA LYS A 3 7.98 -13.39 14.49
C LYS A 3 8.03 -11.93 14.92
N VAL A 4 8.48 -11.69 16.15
CA VAL A 4 8.70 -10.32 16.66
C VAL A 4 9.98 -9.79 16.03
N PHE A 5 9.90 -8.62 15.38
CA PHE A 5 11.05 -8.01 14.69
C PHE A 5 12.17 -7.63 15.67
N TYR A 6 11.81 -7.04 16.81
CA TYR A 6 12.74 -6.73 17.90
C TYR A 6 12.69 -7.80 19.00
N ALA A 7 13.16 -9.02 18.71
CA ALA A 7 13.02 -10.15 19.63
C ALA A 7 13.77 -9.96 20.96
N LYS A 8 14.89 -9.23 20.96
CA LYS A 8 15.71 -8.97 22.17
C LYS A 8 15.08 -7.93 23.09
N ASP A 9 14.41 -6.92 22.52
CA ASP A 9 13.77 -5.84 23.25
C ASP A 9 12.47 -5.45 22.52
N PRO A 10 11.36 -6.15 22.81
CA PRO A 10 10.11 -5.96 22.07
C PRO A 10 9.54 -4.57 22.28
N LEU A 11 9.54 -3.77 21.22
CA LEU A 11 8.94 -2.44 21.22
C LEU A 11 7.44 -2.53 20.95
N LYS A 12 6.60 -2.12 21.91
CA LYS A 12 5.14 -2.11 21.78
C LYS A 12 4.65 -0.69 21.50
N ILE A 13 4.57 -0.34 20.23
CA ILE A 13 3.99 0.94 19.80
C ILE A 13 2.46 0.92 19.92
N VAL A 14 1.90 1.91 20.61
CA VAL A 14 0.44 2.03 20.86
C VAL A 14 -0.20 3.24 20.17
N ARG A 15 0.61 4.24 19.79
CA ARG A 15 0.14 5.44 19.10
C ARG A 15 1.20 5.94 18.13
N ALA A 16 0.78 6.54 17.02
CA ALA A 16 1.68 7.20 16.09
C ALA A 16 1.01 8.40 15.42
N GLN A 17 1.79 9.45 15.13
CA GLN A 17 1.34 10.64 14.42
C GLN A 17 2.51 11.32 13.71
N GLY A 18 2.34 11.64 12.42
CA GLY A 18 3.38 12.23 11.59
C GLY A 18 4.60 11.31 11.54
N GLN A 19 5.78 11.84 11.86
CA GLN A 19 7.03 11.08 11.90
C GLN A 19 7.31 10.39 13.25
N TYR A 20 6.37 10.41 14.20
CA TYR A 20 6.60 9.93 15.56
C TYR A 20 5.72 8.72 15.92
N MET A 21 6.32 7.81 16.68
CA MET A 21 5.67 6.68 17.33
C MET A 21 5.79 6.80 18.86
N PHE A 22 4.87 6.19 19.59
CA PHE A 22 4.82 6.22 21.04
C PHE A 22 4.55 4.82 21.59
N ASP A 23 5.36 4.41 22.56
CA ASP A 23 5.16 3.14 23.26
C ASP A 23 4.08 3.24 24.36
N GLU A 24 3.80 2.13 25.04
CA GLU A 24 2.81 2.06 26.12
C GLU A 24 3.18 2.86 27.37
N LYS A 25 4.45 3.26 27.51
CA LYS A 25 4.95 4.11 28.60
C LYS A 25 4.92 5.60 28.24
N GLY A 26 4.60 5.91 26.98
CA GLY A 26 4.54 7.27 26.44
C GLY A 26 5.87 7.80 25.90
N GLU A 27 6.90 6.95 25.81
CA GLU A 27 8.18 7.34 25.22
C GLU A 27 8.01 7.58 23.72
N LYS A 28 8.61 8.67 23.23
CA LYS A 28 8.47 9.14 21.85
C LYS A 28 9.67 8.72 21.01
N TYR A 29 9.41 8.03 19.91
CA TYR A 29 10.39 7.57 18.95
C TYR A 29 10.24 8.32 17.63
N LEU A 30 11.36 8.79 17.05
CA LEU A 30 11.39 9.24 15.66
C LEU A 30 11.43 8.01 14.75
N ASP A 31 10.49 7.92 13.82
CA ASP A 31 10.40 6.80 12.90
C ASP A 31 11.24 7.03 11.64
N CYS A 32 12.35 6.29 11.55
CA CYS A 32 13.27 6.33 10.42
C CYS A 32 13.28 5.03 9.60
N ILE A 33 12.31 4.14 9.82
CA ILE A 33 12.33 2.77 9.26
C ILE A 33 11.09 2.49 8.42
N ASN A 34 9.91 3.00 8.80
CA ASN A 34 8.68 2.68 8.08
C ASN A 34 8.60 3.40 6.73
N ASN A 35 8.38 2.62 5.68
CA ASN A 35 8.07 3.10 4.34
C ASN A 35 6.56 3.11 4.04
N VAL A 36 5.75 2.36 4.81
CA VAL A 36 4.30 2.19 4.59
C VAL A 36 3.54 3.48 4.89
N ALA A 37 3.86 4.16 6.00
CA ALA A 37 3.24 5.42 6.39
C ALA A 37 3.83 6.60 5.61
N HIS A 38 3.68 6.58 4.28
CA HIS A 38 4.39 7.46 3.35
C HIS A 38 4.15 8.96 3.58
N VAL A 39 2.93 9.32 4.01
CA VAL A 39 2.55 10.71 4.34
C VAL A 39 2.55 10.98 5.85
N GLY A 40 3.25 10.13 6.62
CA GLY A 40 3.24 10.15 8.08
C GLY A 40 2.08 9.36 8.69
N HIS A 41 2.30 8.91 9.91
CA HIS A 41 1.33 8.14 10.70
C HIS A 41 0.07 8.94 10.97
N SER A 42 -1.08 8.27 10.89
CA SER A 42 -2.38 8.85 11.22
C SER A 42 -2.68 10.17 10.50
N HIS A 43 -2.28 10.29 9.23
CA HIS A 43 -2.43 11.54 8.48
C HIS A 43 -3.92 11.93 8.35
N PRO A 44 -4.34 13.12 8.83
CA PRO A 44 -5.75 13.46 9.01
C PRO A 44 -6.54 13.48 7.70
N TYR A 45 -5.90 13.86 6.59
CA TYR A 45 -6.53 13.84 5.27
C TYR A 45 -6.85 12.42 4.80
N VAL A 46 -5.96 11.45 5.07
CA VAL A 46 -6.14 10.04 4.67
C VAL A 46 -7.24 9.41 5.50
N ILE A 47 -7.21 9.61 6.83
CA ILE A 47 -8.25 9.12 7.74
C ILE A 47 -9.62 9.65 7.32
N LYS A 48 -9.74 10.98 7.13
CA LYS A 48 -11.01 11.59 6.75
C LYS A 48 -11.57 11.03 5.44
N ALA A 49 -10.71 10.84 4.43
CA ALA A 49 -11.13 10.27 3.15
C ALA A 49 -11.58 8.81 3.27
N ALA A 50 -10.81 7.99 4.00
CA ALA A 50 -11.14 6.59 4.23
C ALA A 50 -12.42 6.41 5.03
N THR A 51 -12.57 7.11 6.16
CA THR A 51 -13.77 7.07 7.00
C THR A 51 -15.01 7.48 6.22
N LYS A 52 -14.95 8.61 5.50
CA LYS A 52 -16.07 9.09 4.68
C LYS A 52 -16.52 8.04 3.65
N GLN A 53 -15.58 7.36 2.99
CA GLN A 53 -15.94 6.31 2.03
C GLN A 53 -16.51 5.08 2.73
N MET A 54 -15.93 4.63 3.86
CA MET A 54 -16.40 3.45 4.60
C MET A 54 -17.81 3.65 5.17
N GLU A 55 -18.16 4.86 5.61
CA GLU A 55 -19.51 5.21 6.04
C GLU A 55 -20.53 5.19 4.89
N LEU A 56 -20.08 5.46 3.66
CA LEU A 56 -20.93 5.48 2.48
C LEU A 56 -21.11 4.10 1.86
N LEU A 57 -20.00 3.42 1.54
CA LEU A 57 -19.99 2.14 0.83
C LEU A 57 -18.61 1.47 0.86
N ASN A 58 -18.60 0.14 1.06
CA ASN A 58 -17.44 -0.72 0.86
C ASN A 58 -17.85 -2.02 0.14
N THR A 59 -17.69 -2.07 -1.17
CA THR A 59 -18.07 -3.21 -2.02
C THR A 59 -17.02 -3.51 -3.07
N ASN A 60 -17.15 -4.66 -3.73
CA ASN A 60 -16.27 -5.06 -4.83
C ASN A 60 -16.51 -4.22 -6.11
N SER A 61 -15.58 -4.31 -7.06
CA SER A 61 -15.60 -3.54 -8.31
C SER A 61 -16.60 -4.00 -9.36
N ARG A 62 -17.55 -4.90 -9.04
CA ARG A 62 -18.65 -5.26 -9.97
C ARG A 62 -19.71 -4.17 -10.08
N PHE A 63 -19.77 -3.30 -9.07
CA PHE A 63 -20.62 -2.11 -9.08
C PHE A 63 -19.77 -0.89 -9.45
N LEU A 64 -20.33 0.01 -10.25
CA LEU A 64 -19.64 1.20 -10.70
C LEU A 64 -19.44 2.19 -9.54
N HIS A 65 -18.24 2.77 -9.47
CA HIS A 65 -17.91 3.84 -8.51
C HIS A 65 -16.74 4.68 -9.03
N ASP A 66 -16.88 6.02 -8.95
CA ASP A 66 -15.93 6.94 -9.59
C ASP A 66 -14.53 6.92 -8.97
N ASN A 67 -14.42 6.73 -7.64
CA ASN A 67 -13.14 6.75 -6.94
C ASN A 67 -12.06 5.85 -7.58
N LEU A 68 -12.42 4.65 -8.05
CA LEU A 68 -11.45 3.73 -8.64
C LEU A 68 -10.94 4.27 -9.99
N VAL A 69 -11.84 4.83 -10.81
CA VAL A 69 -11.52 5.42 -12.11
C VAL A 69 -10.68 6.68 -11.94
N GLN A 70 -11.10 7.58 -11.05
CA GLN A 70 -10.36 8.81 -10.74
C GLN A 70 -8.98 8.50 -10.17
N TYR A 71 -8.86 7.49 -9.31
CA TYR A 71 -7.55 7.09 -8.78
C TYR A 71 -6.66 6.50 -9.88
N ALA A 72 -7.19 5.63 -10.74
CA ALA A 72 -6.44 5.09 -11.87
C ALA A 72 -5.93 6.20 -12.81
N GLN A 73 -6.78 7.16 -13.17
CA GLN A 73 -6.40 8.30 -14.01
C GLN A 73 -5.32 9.16 -13.37
N ARG A 74 -5.46 9.49 -12.07
CA ARG A 74 -4.48 10.29 -11.35
C ARG A 74 -3.13 9.57 -11.22
N LEU A 75 -3.16 8.25 -11.03
CA LEU A 75 -1.95 7.44 -10.91
C LEU A 75 -1.23 7.30 -12.26
N THR A 76 -1.94 6.96 -13.34
CA THR A 76 -1.32 6.79 -14.65
C THR A 76 -0.82 8.13 -15.22
N ALA A 77 -1.43 9.25 -14.85
CA ALA A 77 -0.94 10.58 -15.21
C ALA A 77 0.45 10.92 -14.61
N THR A 78 0.92 10.19 -13.60
CA THR A 78 2.30 10.36 -13.07
C THR A 78 3.32 9.45 -13.75
N LEU A 79 2.88 8.61 -14.69
CA LEU A 79 3.72 7.62 -15.39
C LEU A 79 3.97 8.06 -16.84
N PRO A 80 4.99 7.49 -17.51
CA PRO A 80 5.16 7.66 -18.95
C PRO A 80 3.92 7.26 -19.76
N GLU A 81 3.68 7.92 -20.90
CA GLU A 81 2.47 7.76 -21.73
C GLU A 81 2.11 6.30 -22.08
N LYS A 82 3.13 5.44 -22.28
CA LYS A 82 2.92 4.02 -22.58
C LYS A 82 2.34 3.21 -21.41
N LEU A 83 2.42 3.71 -20.17
CA LEU A 83 1.92 3.08 -18.95
C LEU A 83 0.57 3.67 -18.55
N SER A 84 -0.44 3.46 -19.40
CA SER A 84 -1.77 4.07 -19.27
C SER A 84 -2.86 3.13 -18.71
N VAL A 85 -2.55 1.86 -18.47
CA VAL A 85 -3.48 0.85 -17.93
C VAL A 85 -3.08 0.47 -16.52
N CYS A 86 -4.05 0.43 -15.59
CA CYS A 86 -3.84 0.09 -14.19
C CYS A 86 -4.71 -1.10 -13.77
N TYR A 87 -4.10 -2.07 -13.09
CA TYR A 87 -4.79 -3.16 -12.39
C TYR A 87 -4.55 -2.99 -10.89
N PHE A 88 -5.63 -2.95 -10.10
CA PHE A 88 -5.54 -2.83 -8.65
C PHE A 88 -5.46 -4.19 -7.96
N VAL A 89 -4.56 -4.28 -6.99
CA VAL A 89 -4.33 -5.44 -6.11
C VAL A 89 -4.04 -4.96 -4.70
N ASN A 90 -3.97 -5.86 -3.72
CA ASN A 90 -3.91 -5.53 -2.29
C ASN A 90 -2.50 -5.59 -1.71
N SER A 91 -1.52 -6.10 -2.46
CA SER A 91 -0.13 -6.22 -2.01
C SER A 91 0.88 -6.17 -3.15
N GLY A 92 2.14 -5.91 -2.81
CA GLY A 92 3.25 -6.01 -3.77
C GLY A 92 3.46 -7.44 -4.30
N SER A 93 3.17 -8.46 -3.50
CA SER A 93 3.25 -9.86 -3.94
C SER A 93 2.21 -10.19 -5.00
N GLU A 94 0.96 -9.75 -4.81
CA GLU A 94 -0.10 -9.89 -5.82
C GLU A 94 0.24 -9.12 -7.10
N ALA A 95 0.84 -7.93 -6.97
CA ALA A 95 1.28 -7.13 -8.12
C ALA A 95 2.33 -7.85 -8.95
N ASN A 96 3.35 -8.43 -8.30
CA ASN A 96 4.40 -9.19 -8.97
C ASN A 96 3.88 -10.46 -9.62
N ASP A 97 2.99 -11.21 -8.95
CA ASP A 97 2.38 -12.41 -9.52
C ASP A 97 1.55 -12.09 -10.78
N LEU A 98 0.71 -11.05 -10.70
CA LEU A 98 -0.08 -10.60 -11.84
C LEU A 98 0.81 -10.12 -13.00
N ALA A 99 1.89 -9.39 -12.70
CA ALA A 99 2.84 -8.92 -13.71
C ALA A 99 3.49 -10.09 -14.47
N LEU A 100 3.95 -11.12 -13.74
CA LEU A 100 4.51 -12.34 -14.35
C LEU A 100 3.47 -13.08 -15.18
N ARG A 101 2.23 -13.18 -14.70
CA ARG A 101 1.12 -13.81 -15.45
C ARG A 101 0.82 -13.07 -16.75
N LEU A 102 0.77 -11.74 -16.73
CA LEU A 102 0.55 -10.93 -17.92
C LEU A 102 1.70 -11.06 -18.92
N ALA A 103 2.95 -11.03 -18.46
CA ALA A 103 4.13 -11.19 -19.31
C ALA A 103 4.16 -12.57 -20.00
N ARG A 104 3.89 -13.64 -19.25
CA ARG A 104 3.79 -15.01 -19.75
C ARG A 104 2.66 -15.16 -20.78
N GLN A 105 1.49 -14.62 -20.48
CA GLN A 105 0.34 -14.68 -21.40
C GLN A 105 0.61 -13.92 -22.71
N TYR A 106 1.30 -12.79 -22.63
CA TYR A 106 1.61 -11.96 -23.79
C TYR A 106 2.71 -12.57 -24.69
N ARG A 107 3.74 -13.19 -24.10
CA ARG A 107 4.94 -13.66 -24.83
C ARG A 107 5.03 -15.18 -25.02
N GLY A 108 4.31 -15.99 -24.22
CA GLY A 108 4.37 -17.45 -24.24
C GLY A 108 5.60 -18.07 -23.53
N HIS A 109 6.56 -17.26 -23.09
CA HIS A 109 7.76 -17.73 -22.37
C HIS A 109 7.54 -17.79 -20.86
N GLN A 110 8.22 -18.71 -20.18
CA GLN A 110 8.10 -18.93 -18.73
C GLN A 110 9.31 -18.44 -17.92
N ASP A 111 10.45 -18.24 -18.58
CA ASP A 111 11.70 -17.85 -17.95
C ASP A 111 11.61 -16.46 -17.30
N VAL A 112 12.25 -16.31 -16.13
CA VAL A 112 12.27 -15.06 -15.35
C VAL A 112 13.71 -14.75 -14.97
N VAL A 113 14.15 -13.51 -15.22
CA VAL A 113 15.44 -13.00 -14.79
C VAL A 113 15.24 -12.15 -13.54
N THR A 114 16.01 -12.43 -12.49
CA THR A 114 16.00 -11.68 -11.23
C THR A 114 17.40 -11.16 -10.90
N LEU A 115 17.48 -10.12 -10.09
CA LEU A 115 18.74 -9.68 -9.48
C LEU A 115 19.03 -10.55 -8.25
N GLU A 116 20.31 -10.79 -7.97
CA GLU A 116 20.77 -11.37 -6.69
C GLU A 116 20.77 -10.34 -5.56
#